data_AF-A0A6P0T8A1-F1
#
_entry.id   AF-A0A6P0T8A1-F1
#
_cell.length_a   1.000
_cell.length_b   1.000
_cell.length_c   1.000
_cell.angle_alpha   90.00
_cell.angle_beta   90.00
_cell.angle_gamma   90.00
#
_symmetry.space_group_name_H-M   'P 1'
#
loop_
_entity.id
_entity.type
_entity.pdbx_description
1 polymer ?
#
loop_
_entity_poly.entity_id
_entity_poly.type
_entity_poly.pdbx_seq_one_letter_code
_entity_poly.pdbx_strand_id
1 'polypeptide(L)'
;MVGQSGDDILIGGKGNDTLIGGGGADIFVYESVDDGRDRILRFNPNDDLIDLSSIFADDAFAGSSSIEQFNQYISLVERGNSTQLVVDVDGSGAASDTAVLAIIQGVSGLGLQNFVIR
;
A
#
# COMPACT_ATOMS: atom_id res chain seq x y z
N MET A 1 -6.41 13.99 -1.34
CA MET A 1 -5.65 14.63 -0.25
C MET A 1 -4.24 14.99 -0.72
N VAL A 2 -3.68 16.10 -0.24
CA VAL A 2 -2.31 16.53 -0.54
C VAL A 2 -1.65 16.92 0.78
N GLY A 3 -0.52 16.32 1.12
CA GLY A 3 0.32 16.75 2.24
C GLY A 3 1.08 18.04 1.91
N GLN A 4 1.82 18.55 2.87
CA GLN A 4 2.55 19.81 2.78
C GLN A 4 4.05 19.53 2.59
N SER A 5 4.89 20.46 3.05
CA SER A 5 6.31 20.19 3.25
C SER A 5 6.53 19.57 4.63
N GLY A 6 7.40 18.58 4.73
CA GLY A 6 7.66 17.82 5.94
C GLY A 6 7.15 16.39 5.82
N ASP A 7 7.35 15.61 6.88
CA ASP A 7 6.95 14.21 6.93
C ASP A 7 5.45 14.14 7.29
N ASP A 8 4.61 13.70 6.36
CA ASP A 8 3.16 13.64 6.54
C ASP A 8 2.63 12.20 6.71
N ILE A 9 1.53 12.06 7.46
CA ILE A 9 0.74 10.83 7.52
C ILE A 9 -0.56 11.06 6.77
N LEU A 10 -0.81 10.28 5.71
CA LEU A 10 -1.95 10.42 4.82
C LEU A 10 -2.85 9.17 4.91
N ILE A 11 -4.07 9.36 5.40
CA ILE A 11 -5.15 8.37 5.41
C ILE A 11 -6.24 8.82 4.43
N GLY A 12 -6.42 8.10 3.32
CA GLY A 12 -7.51 8.36 2.36
C GLY A 12 -8.89 8.01 2.93
N GLY A 13 -8.95 6.88 3.66
CA GLY A 13 -10.20 6.30 4.14
C GLY A 13 -11.00 5.70 2.99
N LYS A 14 -12.31 5.52 3.18
CA LYS A 14 -13.19 4.93 2.17
C LYS A 14 -13.39 5.83 0.96
N GLY A 15 -13.16 5.30 -0.23
CA GLY A 15 -13.41 5.97 -1.49
C GLY A 15 -12.38 5.59 -2.55
N ASN A 16 -12.34 6.33 -3.66
CA ASN A 16 -11.17 6.28 -4.53
C ASN A 16 -10.52 7.65 -4.43
N ASP A 17 -9.44 7.74 -3.66
CA ASP A 17 -8.77 8.97 -3.34
C ASP A 17 -7.57 9.22 -4.24
N THR A 18 -7.20 10.49 -4.36
CA THR A 18 -5.91 10.90 -4.93
C THR A 18 -5.05 11.41 -3.80
N LEU A 19 -3.97 10.71 -3.47
CA LEU A 19 -3.05 11.02 -2.38
C LEU A 19 -1.74 11.53 -2.97
N ILE A 20 -1.22 12.62 -2.41
CA ILE A 20 0.07 13.21 -2.77
C ILE A 20 0.77 13.57 -1.47
N GLY A 21 1.93 12.98 -1.19
CA GLY A 21 2.67 13.21 0.05
C GLY A 21 3.18 14.64 0.12
N GLY A 22 4.03 15.03 -0.81
CA GLY A 22 4.56 16.39 -0.88
C GLY A 22 6.07 16.33 -0.97
N GLY A 23 6.77 16.94 -0.02
CA GLY A 23 8.20 16.73 0.13
C GLY A 23 8.52 16.45 1.58
N GLY A 24 9.32 15.43 1.85
CA GLY A 24 9.51 14.83 3.17
C GLY A 24 9.52 13.32 3.03
N ALA A 25 9.55 12.60 4.15
CA ALA A 25 9.30 11.16 4.20
C ALA A 25 7.85 10.93 4.60
N ASP A 26 7.00 10.60 3.62
CA ASP A 26 5.55 10.51 3.82
C ASP A 26 5.08 9.07 4.06
N ILE A 27 4.05 8.89 4.88
CA ILE A 27 3.44 7.60 5.19
C ILE A 27 1.99 7.58 4.69
N PHE A 28 1.70 6.69 3.75
CA PHE A 28 0.36 6.45 3.23
C PHE A 28 -0.27 5.26 3.95
N VAL A 29 -1.24 5.52 4.82
CA VAL A 29 -1.83 4.52 5.72
C VAL A 29 -3.13 3.98 5.13
N TYR A 30 -3.25 2.66 5.07
CA TYR A 30 -4.50 1.96 4.76
C TYR A 30 -4.96 1.21 6.00
N GLU A 31 -6.18 1.51 6.44
CA GLU A 31 -6.79 0.94 7.63
C GLU A 31 -7.64 -0.29 7.29
N SER A 32 -8.12 -0.37 6.04
CA SER A 32 -8.96 -1.46 5.56
C SER A 32 -8.71 -1.78 4.09
N VAL A 33 -8.97 -3.03 3.71
CA VAL A 33 -9.01 -3.45 2.29
C VAL A 33 -10.16 -2.80 1.52
N ASP A 34 -11.16 -2.27 2.25
CA ASP A 34 -12.32 -1.56 1.72
C ASP A 34 -12.10 -0.03 1.63
N ASP A 35 -10.91 0.47 1.97
CA ASP A 35 -10.58 1.90 1.81
C ASP A 35 -10.67 2.32 0.33
N GLY A 36 -10.57 1.36 -0.59
CA GLY A 36 -10.89 1.52 -2.00
C GLY A 36 -9.64 1.68 -2.86
N ARG A 37 -9.82 2.10 -4.12
CA ARG A 37 -8.76 2.05 -5.14
C ARG A 37 -8.16 3.42 -5.36
N ASP A 38 -7.17 3.73 -4.54
CA ASP A 38 -6.52 5.03 -4.49
C ASP A 38 -5.48 5.22 -5.59
N ARG A 39 -5.14 6.49 -5.81
CA ARG A 39 -4.05 6.92 -6.69
C ARG A 39 -3.04 7.70 -5.87
N ILE A 40 -1.86 7.12 -5.67
CA ILE A 40 -0.75 7.80 -5.03
C ILE A 40 0.09 8.46 -6.12
N LEU A 41 0.23 9.78 -6.07
CA LEU A 41 1.05 10.55 -7.01
C LEU A 41 2.32 11.04 -6.31
N ARG A 42 3.43 11.08 -7.05
CA ARG A 42 4.73 11.60 -6.58
C ARG A 42 5.31 10.84 -5.38
N PHE A 43 4.98 9.57 -5.24
CA PHE A 43 5.62 8.69 -4.26
C PHE A 43 7.13 8.61 -4.52
N ASN A 44 7.94 8.84 -3.50
CA ASN A 44 9.39 8.69 -3.52
C ASN A 44 9.77 7.37 -2.85
N PRO A 45 10.16 6.33 -3.62
CA PRO A 45 10.45 5.01 -3.06
C PRO A 45 11.72 4.95 -2.19
N ASN A 46 12.47 6.03 -2.05
CA ASN A 46 13.62 6.09 -1.14
C ASN A 46 13.26 6.62 0.25
N ASP A 47 12.17 7.37 0.37
CA ASP A 47 11.80 8.11 1.59
C ASP A 47 10.39 7.75 2.08
N ASP A 48 9.44 7.56 1.16
CA ASP A 48 8.03 7.31 1.48
C ASP A 48 7.75 5.83 1.78
N LEU A 49 6.75 5.61 2.61
CA LEU A 49 6.27 4.28 3.02
C LEU A 49 4.76 4.13 2.82
N ILE A 50 4.32 2.90 2.58
CA ILE A 50 2.92 2.51 2.64
C ILE A 50 2.72 1.67 3.90
N ASP A 51 1.87 2.12 4.79
CA ASP A 51 1.56 1.42 6.03
C ASP A 51 0.27 0.60 5.88
N LEU A 52 0.42 -0.71 5.99
CA LEU A 52 -0.66 -1.70 5.95
C LEU A 52 -0.80 -2.40 7.30
N SER A 53 -0.11 -1.95 8.35
CA SER A 53 -0.10 -2.59 9.67
C SER A 53 -1.49 -2.83 10.24
N SER A 54 -2.44 -1.93 9.97
CA SER A 54 -3.85 -2.07 10.38
C SER A 54 -4.57 -3.20 9.66
N ILE A 55 -4.35 -3.37 8.36
CA ILE A 55 -4.91 -4.49 7.57
C ILE A 55 -4.35 -5.82 8.07
N PHE A 56 -3.05 -5.86 8.34
CA PHE A 56 -2.37 -7.07 8.81
C PHE A 56 -2.49 -7.28 10.32
N ALA A 57 -3.13 -6.37 11.07
CA ALA A 57 -3.31 -6.50 12.52
C ALA A 57 -4.29 -7.62 12.90
N ASP A 58 -5.15 -8.05 11.96
CA ASP A 58 -6.11 -9.14 12.18
C ASP A 58 -5.40 -10.50 12.40
N ASP A 59 -6.02 -11.36 13.21
CA ASP A 59 -5.54 -12.71 13.52
C ASP A 59 -5.47 -13.60 12.25
N ALA A 60 -6.25 -13.28 11.22
CA ALA A 60 -6.18 -13.91 9.89
C ALA A 60 -4.77 -13.84 9.28
N PHE A 61 -3.98 -12.83 9.65
CA PHE A 61 -2.60 -12.61 9.21
C PHE A 61 -1.57 -12.84 10.33
N ALA A 62 -1.93 -13.48 11.46
CA ALA A 62 -1.03 -13.60 12.62
C ALA A 62 0.02 -14.74 12.55
N GLY A 63 0.31 -15.27 11.35
CA GLY A 63 1.08 -16.52 11.18
C GLY A 63 2.60 -16.43 10.97
N SER A 64 3.16 -15.33 10.45
CA SER A 64 4.61 -15.20 10.19
C SER A 64 5.03 -13.78 9.80
N SER A 65 5.78 -13.09 10.67
CA SER A 65 6.36 -11.77 10.40
C SER A 65 7.55 -11.81 9.43
N SER A 66 7.28 -12.13 8.16
CA SER A 66 8.31 -12.45 7.16
C SER A 66 7.95 -12.04 5.74
N ILE A 67 8.95 -12.00 4.86
CA ILE A 67 8.81 -11.86 3.40
C ILE A 67 7.81 -12.86 2.79
N GLU A 68 7.53 -13.97 3.47
CA GLU A 68 6.50 -14.94 3.10
C GLU A 68 5.09 -14.36 3.19
N GLN A 69 4.77 -13.57 4.23
CA GLN A 69 3.49 -12.85 4.29
C GLN A 69 3.38 -11.79 3.20
N PHE A 70 4.46 -11.04 2.97
CA PHE A 70 4.47 -10.07 1.89
C PHE A 70 4.18 -10.74 0.54
N ASN A 71 4.85 -11.85 0.23
CA ASN A 71 4.64 -12.53 -1.05
C ASN A 71 3.32 -13.33 -1.13
N GLN A 72 2.72 -13.70 0.00
CA GLN A 72 1.44 -14.40 0.05
C GLN A 72 0.26 -13.43 -0.10
N TYR A 73 0.31 -12.29 0.58
CA TYR A 73 -0.84 -11.39 0.71
C TYR A 73 -0.68 -10.11 -0.11
N ILE A 74 0.53 -9.74 -0.53
CA ILE A 74 0.78 -8.52 -1.29
C ILE A 74 1.33 -8.88 -2.67
N SER A 75 0.65 -8.42 -3.71
CA SER A 75 1.12 -8.51 -5.09
C SER A 75 1.34 -7.11 -5.66
N LEU A 76 2.56 -6.89 -6.16
CA LEU A 76 2.95 -5.65 -6.84
C LEU A 76 2.91 -5.88 -8.35
N VAL A 77 1.88 -5.35 -9.00
CA VAL A 77 1.66 -5.56 -10.43
C VAL A 77 2.07 -4.31 -11.20
N GLU A 78 3.18 -4.43 -11.94
CA GLU A 78 3.66 -3.35 -12.80
C GLU A 78 2.77 -3.17 -14.04
N ARG A 79 2.29 -1.95 -14.26
CA ARG A 79 1.42 -1.56 -15.39
C ARG A 79 1.94 -0.27 -16.03
N GLY A 80 2.79 -0.41 -17.04
CA GLY A 80 3.43 0.74 -17.68
C GLY A 80 4.45 1.37 -16.73
N ASN A 81 4.24 2.62 -16.34
CA ASN A 81 5.09 3.34 -15.38
C ASN A 81 4.38 3.49 -14.02
N SER A 82 3.70 2.45 -13.55
CA SER A 82 2.95 2.48 -12.30
C SER A 82 2.89 1.10 -11.69
N THR A 83 3.04 1.02 -10.38
CA THR A 83 2.84 -0.20 -9.61
C THR A 83 1.41 -0.22 -9.08
N GLN A 84 0.69 -1.33 -9.27
CA GLN A 84 -0.56 -1.60 -8.56
C GLN A 84 -0.26 -2.40 -7.31
N LEU A 85 -0.67 -1.88 -6.17
CA LEU A 85 -0.69 -2.59 -4.90
C LEU A 85 -1.99 -3.40 -4.83
N VAL A 86 -1.84 -4.71 -4.86
CA VAL A 86 -2.93 -5.66 -4.74
C VAL A 86 -2.76 -6.41 -3.43
N VAL A 87 -3.82 -6.47 -2.64
CA VAL A 87 -3.87 -7.24 -1.39
C VAL A 87 -4.81 -8.42 -1.57
N ASP A 88 -4.31 -9.62 -1.33
CA ASP A 88 -5.09 -10.83 -1.15
C ASP A 88 -5.50 -10.90 0.32
N VAL A 89 -6.80 -10.91 0.61
CA VAL A 89 -7.31 -10.76 1.98
C VAL A 89 -7.35 -12.09 2.73
N ASP A 90 -7.45 -13.22 2.00
CA ASP A 90 -7.50 -14.56 2.59
C ASP A 90 -6.20 -15.35 2.36
N GLY A 91 -5.29 -14.82 1.54
CA GLY A 91 -3.98 -15.42 1.26
C GLY A 91 -4.08 -16.74 0.51
N SER A 92 -5.22 -17.01 -0.12
CA SER A 92 -5.48 -18.22 -0.89
C SER A 92 -4.71 -18.25 -2.21
N GLY A 93 -4.20 -17.09 -2.65
CA GLY A 93 -3.60 -16.89 -3.97
C GLY A 93 -4.63 -16.89 -5.10
N ALA A 94 -5.93 -16.89 -4.79
CA ALA A 94 -7.00 -16.83 -5.76
C ALA A 94 -7.27 -15.37 -6.16
N ALA A 95 -7.24 -15.09 -7.46
CA ALA A 95 -7.47 -13.72 -7.97
C ALA A 95 -8.88 -13.17 -7.66
N SER A 96 -9.84 -14.03 -7.29
CA SER A 96 -11.20 -13.65 -6.87
C SER A 96 -11.25 -12.89 -5.56
N ASP A 97 -10.24 -13.08 -4.70
CA ASP A 97 -10.24 -12.62 -3.31
C ASP A 97 -9.21 -11.50 -3.09
N THR A 98 -8.83 -10.85 -4.19
CA THR A 98 -7.86 -9.75 -4.22
C THR A 98 -8.54 -8.39 -4.38
N ALA A 99 -8.06 -7.40 -3.64
CA ALA A 99 -8.44 -6.00 -3.72
C ALA A 99 -7.27 -5.16 -4.23
N VAL A 100 -7.52 -4.25 -5.17
CA VAL A 100 -6.53 -3.24 -5.57
C VAL A 100 -6.68 -2.04 -4.65
N LEU A 101 -5.73 -1.84 -3.74
CA LEU A 101 -5.76 -0.72 -2.80
C LEU A 101 -5.21 0.56 -3.42
N ALA A 102 -4.11 0.46 -4.17
CA ALA A 102 -3.44 1.65 -4.66
C ALA A 102 -2.86 1.46 -6.06
N ILE A 103 -2.88 2.54 -6.83
CA ILE A 103 -2.05 2.71 -8.03
C ILE A 103 -1.00 3.77 -7.69
N ILE A 104 0.25 3.33 -7.54
CA ILE A 104 1.39 4.20 -7.32
C ILE A 104 1.88 4.69 -8.68
N GLN A 105 1.56 5.93 -9.01
CA GLN A 105 1.78 6.47 -10.34
C GLN A 105 3.21 7.01 -10.49
N GLY A 106 3.89 6.57 -11.55
CA GLY A 106 5.23 7.02 -11.88
C GLY A 106 6.36 6.25 -11.18
N VAL A 107 6.02 5.15 -10.48
CA VAL A 107 6.96 4.35 -9.70
C VAL A 107 6.83 2.89 -10.12
N SER A 108 7.98 2.20 -10.12
CA SER A 108 8.11 0.77 -10.42
C SER A 108 9.21 0.16 -9.55
N GLY A 109 9.18 -1.15 -9.36
CA GLY A 109 10.25 -1.85 -8.63
C GLY A 109 10.16 -1.65 -7.12
N LEU A 110 8.96 -1.38 -6.62
CA LEU A 110 8.68 -1.39 -5.19
C LEU A 110 8.91 -2.80 -4.62
N GLY A 111 9.27 -2.86 -3.35
CA GLY A 111 9.46 -4.11 -2.62
C GLY A 111 9.15 -3.93 -1.15
N LEU A 112 9.36 -4.99 -0.36
CA LEU A 112 9.09 -5.03 1.09
C LEU A 112 9.60 -3.78 1.84
N GLN A 113 10.74 -3.22 1.43
CA GLN A 113 11.32 -2.03 2.06
C GLN A 113 10.43 -0.77 2.00
N ASN A 114 9.45 -0.74 1.09
CA ASN A 114 8.52 0.37 0.92
C ASN A 114 7.24 0.22 1.75
N PHE A 115 7.14 -0.84 2.56
CA PHE A 115 5.92 -1.19 3.29
C PHE A 115 6.18 -1.39 4.78
N VAL A 116 5.21 -0.96 5.59
CA VAL A 116 5.12 -1.27 7.01
C VAL A 116 3.98 -2.29 7.18
N ILE A 117 4.30 -3.47 7.70
CA ILE A 117 3.34 -4.59 7.81
C ILE A 117 3.23 -5.19 9.22
N ARG A 118 4.16 -4.87 10.14
CA ARG A 118 4.12 -5.06 11.61
C ARG A 118 5.48 -4.74 12.23
#